data_AF-A0A822CCZ6-F1
#
_entry.id   AF-A0A822CCZ6-F1
#
_cell.length_a   1.000
_cell.length_b   1.000
_cell.length_c   1.000
_cell.angle_alpha   90.00
_cell.angle_beta   90.00
_cell.angle_gamma   90.00
#
_symmetry.space_group_name_H-M   'P 1'
#
loop_
_entity.id
_entity.type
_entity.pdbx_description
1 polymer ?
#
loop_
_entity_poly.entity_id
_entity_poly.type
_entity_poly.pdbx_seq_one_letter_code
_entity_poly.pdbx_strand_id
1 'polypeptide(L)'
;MLINNCILLFILIKTSLLTTLTKTYPTIDLKENIPINTNILQLTKEVKNLKLILLNLGGFETNLFSINNENLFTINEIDREKLLGEKRCFDRSYCLIELHILVNDGEQYWVIPIHIIE
;
A
#
# COMPACT_ATOMS: atom_id res chain seq x y z
N MET A 1 -28.21 -23.51 -32.92
CA MET A 1 -27.73 -22.15 -32.55
C MET A 1 -27.17 -22.04 -31.12
N LEU A 2 -26.65 -23.13 -30.51
CA LEU A 2 -26.05 -23.05 -29.16
C LEU A 2 -24.54 -22.80 -29.15
N ILE A 3 -23.84 -23.11 -30.25
CA ILE A 3 -22.37 -23.06 -30.32
C ILE A 3 -21.84 -21.62 -30.28
N ASN A 4 -22.56 -20.65 -30.86
CA ASN A 4 -22.13 -19.24 -30.87
C ASN A 4 -22.14 -18.59 -29.49
N ASN A 5 -23.02 -19.01 -28.58
CA ASN A 5 -23.10 -18.40 -27.24
C ASN A 5 -21.96 -18.86 -26.31
N CYS A 6 -21.47 -20.09 -26.45
CA CYS A 6 -20.36 -20.57 -25.65
C CYS A 6 -19.02 -19.94 -26.06
N ILE A 7 -18.83 -19.65 -27.35
CA ILE A 7 -17.62 -18.99 -27.85
C ILE A 7 -17.56 -17.54 -27.38
N LEU A 8 -18.69 -16.82 -27.37
CA LEU A 8 -18.77 -15.45 -26.86
C LEU A 8 -18.43 -15.39 -25.36
N LEU A 9 -18.91 -16.36 -24.58
CA LEU A 9 -18.62 -16.47 -23.14
C LEU A 9 -17.13 -16.72 -22.89
N PHE A 10 -16.49 -17.59 -23.69
CA PHE A 10 -15.05 -17.84 -23.61
C PHE A 10 -14.21 -16.61 -24.00
N ILE A 11 -14.65 -15.82 -24.97
CA ILE A 11 -13.99 -14.56 -25.35
C ILE A 11 -14.12 -13.53 -24.22
N LEU A 12 -15.31 -13.41 -23.61
CA LEU A 12 -15.56 -12.48 -22.50
C LEU A 12 -14.73 -12.82 -21.24
N ILE A 13 -14.57 -14.10 -20.92
CA ILE A 13 -13.73 -14.57 -19.79
C ILE A 13 -12.24 -14.30 -20.07
N LYS A 14 -11.81 -14.37 -21.33
CA LYS A 14 -10.41 -14.08 -21.70
C LYS A 14 -10.07 -12.59 -21.62
N THR A 15 -11.05 -11.70 -21.81
CA THR A 15 -10.86 -10.24 -21.75
C THR A 15 -10.98 -9.64 -20.36
N SER A 16 -11.51 -10.37 -19.37
CA SER A 16 -11.72 -9.86 -18.01
C SER A 16 -10.59 -10.16 -17.02
N LEU A 17 -9.55 -10.89 -17.41
CA LEU A 17 -8.35 -11.07 -16.60
C LEU A 17 -7.41 -9.86 -16.72
N LEU A 18 -7.90 -8.66 -16.41
CA LEU A 18 -7.01 -7.59 -15.95
C LEU A 18 -6.62 -7.95 -14.51
N THR A 19 -5.65 -8.85 -14.39
CA THR A 19 -5.13 -9.25 -13.08
C THR A 19 -4.33 -8.08 -12.54
N THR A 20 -4.88 -7.39 -11.54
CA THR A 20 -4.12 -6.41 -10.77
C THR A 20 -2.89 -7.11 -10.21
N LEU A 21 -1.71 -6.62 -10.56
CA LEU A 21 -0.46 -7.17 -10.06
C LEU A 21 -0.30 -6.73 -8.61
N THR A 22 -0.30 -7.68 -7.68
CA THR A 22 -0.02 -7.39 -6.27
C THR A 22 1.48 -7.51 -6.00
N LYS A 23 2.07 -6.49 -5.38
CA LYS A 23 3.46 -6.50 -4.91
C LYS A 23 3.49 -6.21 -3.40
N THR A 24 4.09 -7.09 -2.63
CA THR A 24 4.33 -6.86 -1.20
C THR A 24 5.79 -6.52 -0.98
N TYR A 25 6.05 -5.41 -0.30
CA TYR A 25 7.41 -5.02 0.11
C TYR A 25 7.86 -5.83 1.33
N PRO A 26 9.17 -5.98 1.55
CA PRO A 26 9.68 -6.44 2.84
C PRO A 26 9.21 -5.53 3.97
N THR A 27 9.01 -6.10 5.15
CA THR A 27 8.68 -5.34 6.36
C THR A 27 9.77 -4.33 6.68
N ILE A 28 9.35 -3.11 7.00
CA ILE A 28 10.23 -2.02 7.42
C ILE A 28 10.08 -1.82 8.92
N ASP A 29 11.19 -1.89 9.65
CA ASP A 29 11.20 -1.47 11.04
C ASP A 29 11.33 0.06 11.09
N LEU A 30 10.33 0.72 11.67
CA LEU A 30 10.26 2.16 11.81
C LEU A 30 10.22 2.53 13.28
N LYS A 31 11.22 3.29 13.73
CA LYS A 31 11.23 3.80 15.10
C LYS A 31 10.08 4.79 15.30
N GLU A 32 9.41 4.70 16.43
CA GLU A 32 8.44 5.72 16.83
C GLU A 32 9.09 7.09 17.05
N ASN A 33 8.28 8.14 17.03
CA ASN A 33 8.70 9.52 17.31
C ASN A 33 9.89 9.99 16.45
N ILE A 34 10.05 9.39 15.26
CA ILE A 34 11.01 9.87 14.26
C ILE A 34 10.63 11.27 13.77
N PRO A 35 11.60 12.08 13.31
CA PRO A 35 11.31 13.39 12.76
C PRO A 35 10.27 13.34 11.64
N ILE A 36 9.41 14.36 11.57
CA ILE A 36 8.50 14.56 10.44
C ILE A 36 9.33 14.80 9.17
N ASN A 37 8.82 14.37 8.02
CA ASN A 37 9.50 14.35 6.72
C ASN A 37 10.69 13.39 6.65
N THR A 38 10.73 12.38 7.51
CA THR A 38 11.71 11.29 7.38
C THR A 38 11.31 10.41 6.20
N ASN A 39 12.24 10.20 5.27
CA ASN A 39 12.06 9.25 4.18
C ASN A 39 12.21 7.82 4.71
N ILE A 40 11.16 7.02 4.54
CA ILE A 40 11.06 5.63 5.02
C ILE A 40 11.51 4.67 3.93
N LEU A 41 11.03 4.90 2.70
CA LEU A 41 11.21 3.97 1.59
C LEU A 41 11.16 4.71 0.26
N GLN A 42 12.12 4.40 -0.62
CA GLN A 42 12.02 4.70 -2.05
C GLN A 42 11.35 3.53 -2.78
N LEU A 43 10.19 3.77 -3.38
CA LEU A 43 9.31 2.73 -3.95
C LEU A 43 9.83 2.14 -5.27
N THR A 44 10.50 2.94 -6.10
CA THR A 44 11.18 2.44 -7.30
C THR A 44 12.35 3.34 -7.68
N LYS A 45 13.33 2.78 -8.41
CA LYS A 45 14.40 3.53 -9.09
C LYS A 45 14.33 3.42 -10.61
N GLU A 46 13.56 2.46 -11.12
CA GLU A 46 13.70 1.98 -12.50
C GLU A 46 12.60 2.50 -13.44
N VAL A 47 11.43 2.84 -12.90
CA VAL A 47 10.28 3.27 -13.70
C VAL A 47 9.90 4.68 -13.33
N LYS A 48 10.25 5.63 -14.21
CA LYS A 48 9.81 7.03 -14.08
C LYS A 48 8.34 7.16 -14.45
N ASN A 49 7.65 8.11 -13.80
CA ASN A 49 6.25 8.50 -14.05
C ASN A 49 5.19 7.51 -13.56
N LEU A 50 5.41 6.84 -12.43
CA LEU A 50 4.33 6.09 -11.78
C LEU A 50 3.34 7.04 -11.11
N LYS A 51 2.05 6.80 -11.35
CA LYS A 51 0.98 7.45 -10.58
C LYS A 51 0.75 6.63 -9.32
N LEU A 52 1.16 7.16 -8.17
CA LEU A 52 1.10 6.50 -6.87
C LEU A 52 0.02 7.17 -6.01
N ILE A 53 -0.89 6.37 -5.46
CA ILE A 53 -1.95 6.85 -4.57
C ILE A 53 -1.90 6.02 -3.30
N LEU A 54 -1.54 6.67 -2.18
CA LEU A 54 -1.66 6.06 -0.85
C LEU A 54 -3.15 5.98 -0.48
N LEU A 55 -3.61 4.78 -0.17
CA LEU A 55 -4.97 4.53 0.29
C LEU A 55 -5.09 4.76 1.79
N ASN A 56 -6.22 5.33 2.21
CA ASN A 56 -6.57 5.56 3.60
C ASN A 56 -7.59 4.53 4.07
N LEU A 57 -7.20 3.25 4.13
CA LEU A 57 -8.14 2.14 4.38
C LEU A 57 -8.50 2.03 5.87
N GLY A 58 -7.53 2.23 6.76
CA GLY A 58 -7.68 2.27 8.20
C GLY A 58 -8.04 3.66 8.75
N GLY A 59 -8.06 4.69 7.89
CA GLY A 59 -8.41 6.06 8.27
C GLY A 59 -7.26 6.85 8.92
N PHE A 60 -6.05 6.30 8.93
CA PHE A 60 -4.88 6.93 9.55
C PHE A 60 -3.69 7.11 8.61
N GLU A 61 -3.63 6.34 7.53
CA GLU A 61 -2.46 6.22 6.67
C GLU A 61 -2.07 7.56 6.09
N THR A 62 -3.03 8.29 5.52
CA THR A 62 -2.79 9.62 4.92
C THR A 62 -2.64 10.74 5.94
N ASN A 63 -2.79 10.45 7.24
CA ASN A 63 -2.53 11.39 8.33
C ASN A 63 -1.12 11.24 8.89
N LEU A 64 -0.50 10.07 8.71
CA LEU A 64 0.83 9.74 9.23
C LEU A 64 1.89 9.67 8.13
N PHE A 65 1.48 9.29 6.91
CA PHE A 65 2.37 9.06 5.78
C PHE A 65 1.92 9.80 4.53
N SER A 66 2.88 10.11 3.66
CA SER A 66 2.62 10.65 2.33
C SER A 66 3.64 10.13 1.33
N ILE A 67 3.27 10.21 0.04
CA ILE A 67 4.11 9.79 -1.07
C ILE A 67 4.36 11.00 -1.97
N ASN A 68 5.62 11.26 -2.27
CA ASN A 68 6.05 12.35 -3.14
C ASN A 68 7.30 11.90 -3.89
N ASN A 69 7.29 12.06 -5.22
CA ASN A 69 8.39 11.67 -6.10
C ASN A 69 8.93 10.25 -5.77
N GLU A 70 8.02 9.26 -5.66
CA GLU A 70 8.35 7.85 -5.38
C GLU A 70 8.94 7.58 -3.99
N ASN A 71 8.99 8.58 -3.10
CA ASN A 71 9.43 8.42 -1.71
C ASN A 71 8.22 8.42 -0.78
N LEU A 72 8.19 7.45 0.12
CA LEU A 72 7.27 7.37 1.24
C LEU A 72 7.91 8.05 2.45
N PHE A 73 7.24 9.04 3.04
CA PHE A 73 7.76 9.78 4.19
C PHE A 73 6.70 9.97 5.26
N THR A 74 7.15 10.22 6.49
CA THR A 74 6.29 10.63 7.60
C THR A 74 5.83 12.07 7.42
N ILE A 75 4.57 12.35 7.73
CA ILE A 75 4.02 13.72 7.74
C ILE A 75 3.52 14.15 9.13
N ASN A 76 3.50 13.23 10.08
CA ASN A 76 3.08 13.47 11.45
C ASN A 76 3.81 12.54 12.42
N GLU A 77 3.67 12.80 13.71
CA GLU A 77 4.23 11.97 14.77
C GLU A 77 3.60 10.57 14.76
N ILE A 78 4.45 9.56 14.90
CA ILE A 78 4.07 8.16 14.98
C ILE A 78 4.35 7.71 16.41
N ASP A 79 3.26 7.53 17.15
CA ASP A 79 3.26 7.02 18.53
C ASP A 79 2.74 5.58 18.48
N ARG A 80 3.57 4.65 18.94
CA ARG A 80 3.27 3.22 18.87
C ARG A 80 2.11 2.85 19.79
N GLU A 81 2.09 3.37 21.01
CA GLU A 81 1.09 3.08 22.03
C GLU A 81 -0.27 3.62 21.60
N LYS A 82 -0.30 4.78 20.94
CA LYS A 82 -1.50 5.33 20.33
C LYS A 82 -2.04 4.44 19.21
N LEU A 83 -1.19 3.97 18.31
CA LEU A 83 -1.59 3.04 17.24
C LEU A 83 -2.18 1.74 17.80
N LEU A 84 -1.57 1.20 18.87
CA LEU A 84 -2.06 0.02 19.58
C LEU A 84 -3.40 0.29 20.31
N GLY A 85 -3.49 1.38 21.04
CA GLY A 85 -4.68 1.78 21.80
C GLY A 85 -5.89 2.04 20.90
N GLU A 86 -5.66 2.63 19.73
CA GLU A 86 -6.68 2.88 18.71
C GLU A 86 -6.94 1.68 17.80
N LYS A 87 -6.28 0.53 18.05
CA LYS A 87 -6.46 -0.72 17.30
C LYS A 87 -6.16 -0.58 15.80
N ARG A 88 -5.19 0.26 15.44
CA ARG A 88 -4.77 0.54 14.05
C ARG A 88 -3.73 -0.45 13.52
N CYS A 89 -3.00 -1.15 14.40
CA CYS A 89 -2.06 -2.19 13.96
C CYS A 89 -2.82 -3.45 13.48
N PHE A 90 -2.47 -3.94 12.30
CA PHE A 90 -2.92 -5.20 11.72
C PHE A 90 -2.53 -6.40 12.60
N ASP A 91 -1.26 -6.45 13.03
CA ASP A 91 -0.79 -7.35 14.09
C ASP A 91 -0.42 -6.54 15.33
N ARG A 92 -1.11 -6.79 16.45
CA ARG A 92 -0.89 -6.06 17.70
C ARG A 92 0.30 -6.55 18.50
N SER A 93 0.72 -7.81 18.33
CA SER A 93 1.88 -8.35 19.05
C SER A 93 3.17 -7.69 18.60
N TYR A 94 3.20 -7.20 17.36
CA TYR A 94 4.35 -6.57 16.72
C TYR A 94 4.05 -5.16 16.22
N CYS A 95 3.00 -4.48 16.70
CA CYS A 95 2.37 -3.29 16.07
C CYS A 95 2.72 -3.09 14.58
N LEU A 96 2.28 -4.06 13.78
CA LEU A 96 2.48 -4.06 12.34
C LEU A 96 1.33 -3.28 11.71
N ILE A 97 1.62 -2.24 10.94
CA ILE A 97 0.64 -1.57 10.07
C ILE A 97 0.91 -1.92 8.61
N GLU A 98 -0.10 -1.83 7.76
CA GLU A 98 0.04 -2.05 6.33
C GLU A 98 -0.40 -0.81 5.57
N LEU A 99 0.53 -0.22 4.82
CA LEU A 99 0.20 0.85 3.89
C LEU A 99 -0.11 0.25 2.53
N HIS A 100 -1.16 0.77 1.91
CA HIS A 100 -1.69 0.25 0.66
C HIS A 100 -1.60 1.32 -0.42
N ILE A 101 -1.03 0.97 -1.56
CA ILE A 101 -0.79 1.93 -2.65
C ILE A 101 -1.39 1.39 -3.94
N LEU A 102 -2.21 2.22 -4.59
CA LEU A 102 -2.60 2.01 -5.99
C LEU A 102 -1.55 2.62 -6.91
N VAL A 103 -1.17 1.85 -7.93
CA VAL A 103 -0.21 2.26 -8.94
C VAL A 103 -0.88 2.25 -10.30
N ASN A 104 -0.65 3.31 -11.08
CA ASN A 104 -1.16 3.49 -12.44
C ASN A 104 -2.67 3.20 -12.52
N ASP A 105 -3.46 3.91 -11.72
CA ASP A 105 -4.92 3.80 -11.73
C ASP A 105 -5.47 2.40 -11.43
N GLY A 106 -4.72 1.59 -10.67
CA GLY A 106 -5.16 0.28 -10.19
C GLY A 106 -4.66 -0.91 -11.02
N GLU A 107 -3.76 -0.68 -11.97
CA GLU A 107 -3.03 -1.75 -12.66
C GLU A 107 -2.20 -2.60 -11.68
N GLN A 108 -1.65 -1.97 -10.65
CA GLN A 108 -0.94 -2.67 -9.58
C GLN A 108 -1.41 -2.20 -8.20
N TYR A 109 -1.31 -3.13 -7.26
CA TYR A 109 -1.60 -2.91 -5.86
C TYR A 109 -0.37 -3.25 -5.04
N TRP A 110 0.16 -2.28 -4.30
CA TRP A 110 1.34 -2.47 -3.49
C TRP A 110 0.98 -2.44 -2.00
N VAL A 111 1.56 -3.36 -1.25
CA VAL A 111 1.44 -3.44 0.22
C VAL A 111 2.80 -3.21 0.85
N ILE A 112 2.87 -2.28 1.80
CA ILE A 112 4.08 -1.96 2.55
C ILE A 112 3.79 -2.23 4.03
N PRO A 113 4.26 -3.37 4.55
CA PRO A 113 4.21 -3.64 5.98
C PRO A 113 5.25 -2.78 6.72
N ILE A 114 4.83 -2.09 7.77
CA ILE A 114 5.69 -1.29 8.64
C ILE A 114 5.50 -1.76 10.08
N HIS A 115 6.57 -2.22 10.69
CA HIS A 115 6.65 -2.58 12.10
C HIS A 115 7.09 -1.35 12.89
N ILE A 116 6.26 -0.89 13.83
CA ILE A 116 6.61 0.25 14.68
C ILE A 116 7.36 -0.24 15.92
N ILE A 117 8.61 0.19 16.06
CA ILE A 117 9.52 -0.14 17.17
C ILE A 117 9.71 1.05 18.12
N GLU A 118 9.99 0.76 19.39
CA GLU A 118 10.38 1.73 20.43
C GLU A 118 11.79 2.33 20.21
#